data_AF-A0A223MAA9-F1
#
_entry.id   AF-A0A223MAA9-F1
#
_cell.length_a   1.000
_cell.length_b   1.000
_cell.length_c   1.000
_cell.angle_alpha   90.00
_cell.angle_beta   90.00
_cell.angle_gamma   90.00
#
_symmetry.space_group_name_H-M   'P 1'
#
loop_
_entity.id
_entity.type
_entity.pdbx_description
1 polymer ?
#
loop_
_entity_poly.entity_id
_entity_poly.type
_entity_poly.pdbx_seq_one_letter_code
_entity_poly.pdbx_strand_id
1 'polypeptide(L)' 'MNFVEKALSMMKNGYGAIIIQSSAGSGKAKDFNTEILKNNTLLASIKMPIDLFLGKSSVQTHIYVFQVGQSHNKEG' A
#
# COMPACT_ATOMS: atom_id res chain seq x y z
N MET A 1 13.91 0.96 -5.56
CA MET A 1 13.42 -0.15 -4.72
C MET A 1 12.20 0.36 -3.97
N ASN A 2 11.04 -0.28 -4.13
CA ASN A 2 9.79 0.14 -3.48
C ASN A 2 9.69 -0.53 -2.10
N PHE A 3 9.51 0.26 -1.04
CA PHE A 3 9.39 -0.23 0.34
C PHE A 3 8.23 -1.21 0.52
N VAL A 4 7.08 -0.94 -0.10
CA VAL A 4 5.86 -1.75 0.01
C VAL A 4 6.10 -3.15 -0.55
N GLU A 5 6.64 -3.22 -1.76
CA GLU A 5 7.00 -4.47 -2.42
C GLU A 5 8.02 -5.28 -1.59
N LYS A 6 9.03 -4.61 -1.04
CA LYS A 6 10.04 -5.26 -0.20
C LYS A 6 9.44 -5.78 1.11
N ALA A 7 8.59 -5.00 1.77
CA ALA A 7 7.95 -5.39 3.03
C ALA A 7 7.02 -6.60 2.83
N LEU A 8 6.16 -6.57 1.79
CA LEU A 8 5.23 -7.66 1.50
C LEU A 8 5.95 -8.94 1.05
N SER A 9 7.06 -8.85 0.31
CA SER A 9 7.84 -10.04 -0.09
C SER A 9 8.56 -10.74 1.08
N MET A 10 8.68 -10.09 2.24
CA MET A 10 9.19 -10.71 3.46
C MET A 10 8.11 -11.49 4.22
N MET A 11 6.85 -11.35 3.84
CA MET A 11 5.71 -12.05 4.42
C MET A 11 5.34 -13.26 3.56
N LYS A 12 4.93 -14.37 4.20
CA LYS A 12 4.48 -15.58 3.48
C LYS A 12 2.97 -15.60 3.22
N ASN A 13 2.18 -15.19 4.21
CA ASN A 13 0.73 -15.10 4.18
C ASN A 13 0.25 -14.18 5.31
N GLY A 14 -1.07 -13.96 5.42
CA GLY A 14 -1.69 -13.14 6.46
C GLY A 14 -2.11 -11.76 5.96
N TYR A 15 -2.16 -10.78 6.87
CA TYR A 15 -2.60 -9.42 6.55
C TYR A 15 -1.50 -8.40 6.87
N GLY A 16 -1.29 -7.46 5.96
CA GLY A 16 -0.34 -6.35 6.13
C GLY A 16 -1.05 -5.00 6.00
N ALA A 17 -0.78 -4.08 6.91
CA ALA A 17 -1.27 -2.69 6.84
C ALA A 17 -0.09 -1.75 6.61
N ILE A 18 -0.21 -0.86 5.63
CA ILE A 18 0.87 0.03 5.21
C ILE A 18 0.33 1.46 5.16
N ILE A 19 0.99 2.36 5.88
CA ILE A 19 0.73 3.79 5.78
C ILE A 19 1.71 4.43 4.78
N ILE A 20 1.18 5.22 3.86
CA ILE A 20 1.97 5.86 2.80
C ILE A 20 1.47 7.27 2.49
N GLN A 21 2.38 8.18 2.16
CA GLN A 21 2.05 9.52 1.69
C GLN A 21 1.50 9.45 0.25
N SER A 22 0.46 10.22 -0.06
CA SER A 22 -0.22 10.22 -1.37
C SER A 22 0.68 10.57 -2.55
N SER A 23 1.76 11.31 -2.32
CA SER A 23 2.74 11.64 -3.37
C SER A 23 3.81 10.57 -3.59
N ALA A 24 3.84 9.51 -2.78
CA ALA A 24 4.79 8.43 -2.95
C ALA A 24 4.41 7.61 -4.20
N GLY A 25 5.16 7.76 -5.29
CA GLY A 25 4.99 6.97 -6.51
C GLY A 25 4.98 7.73 -7.84
N SER A 26 5.27 9.03 -7.87
CA SER A 26 5.38 9.78 -9.13
C SER A 26 6.34 9.09 -10.12
N GLY A 27 5.82 8.66 -11.28
CA GLY A 27 6.58 8.10 -12.40
C GLY A 27 6.54 6.58 -12.57
N LYS A 28 6.42 5.78 -11.49
CA LYS A 28 6.41 4.28 -11.56
C LYS A 28 5.38 3.60 -10.65
N ALA A 29 4.46 4.34 -10.04
CA ALA A 29 3.45 3.77 -9.14
C ALA A 29 2.65 2.63 -9.79
N LYS A 30 2.29 2.76 -11.07
CA LYS A 30 1.48 1.77 -11.77
C LYS A 30 2.18 0.41 -11.87
N ASP A 31 3.47 0.40 -12.19
CA ASP A 31 4.24 -0.84 -12.34
C ASP A 31 4.40 -1.53 -10.98
N PHE A 32 4.77 -0.77 -9.95
CA PHE A 32 4.88 -1.33 -8.59
C PHE A 32 3.55 -1.84 -8.06
N ASN A 33 2.46 -1.11 -8.25
CA ASN A 33 1.14 -1.55 -7.81
C ASN A 33 0.75 -2.84 -8.53
N THR A 34 1.00 -2.93 -9.83
CA THR A 34 0.73 -4.13 -10.61
C THR A 34 1.54 -5.31 -10.08
N GLU A 35 2.83 -5.13 -9.78
CA GLU A 35 3.69 -6.19 -9.25
C GLU A 35 3.26 -6.64 -7.85
N ILE A 36 2.94 -5.70 -6.96
CA ILE A 36 2.43 -6.00 -5.62
C ILE A 36 1.14 -6.82 -5.70
N LEU A 37 0.22 -6.46 -6.61
CA LEU A 37 -1.09 -7.10 -6.75
C LEU A 37 -1.02 -8.51 -7.37
N LYS A 38 0.07 -8.87 -8.05
CA LYS A 38 0.25 -10.25 -8.55
C LYS A 38 0.29 -11.29 -7.44
N ASN A 39 0.85 -10.93 -6.29
CA ASN A 39 1.05 -11.85 -5.17
C ASN A 39 0.24 -11.48 -3.91
N ASN A 40 -0.45 -10.35 -3.92
CA ASN A 40 -1.19 -9.83 -2.76
C ASN A 40 -2.51 -9.21 -3.21
N THR A 41 -3.52 -9.22 -2.35
CA THR A 41 -4.84 -8.64 -2.62
C THR A 41 -5.00 -7.37 -1.81
N LEU A 42 -5.28 -6.23 -2.45
CA LEU A 42 -5.66 -5.01 -1.74
C LEU A 42 -7.12 -5.15 -1.27
N LEU A 43 -7.33 -5.13 0.04
CA LEU A 43 -8.65 -5.25 0.66
C LEU A 43 -9.29 -3.89 0.92
N ALA A 44 -8.49 -2.90 1.30
CA ALA A 44 -8.97 -1.57 1.64
C ALA A 44 -7.93 -0.50 1.33
N SER A 45 -8.44 0.64 0.88
CA SER A 45 -7.70 1.89 0.73
C SER A 45 -8.41 2.97 1.54
N ILE A 46 -7.76 3.41 2.62
CA ILE A 46 -8.37 4.31 3.60
C ILE A 46 -7.63 5.64 3.54
N LYS A 47 -8.31 6.69 3.10
CA LYS A 47 -7.77 8.06 3.13
C LYS A 47 -7.77 8.56 4.58
N MET A 48 -6.59 8.95 5.06
CA MET A 48 -6.44 9.44 6.43
C MET A 48 -6.76 10.94 6.54
N PRO A 49 -7.08 11.44 7.74
CA PRO A 49 -7.13 12.88 7.99
C PRO A 49 -5.80 13.57 7.69
N ILE A 50 -5.84 14.82 7.23
CA ILE A 50 -4.63 15.59 6.83
C ILE A 50 -3.76 15.98 8.01
N ASP A 51 -4.36 16.05 9.19
CA ASP A 51 -3.76 16.45 10.45
C ASP A 51 -3.26 15.24 11.27
N LEU A 52 -3.24 14.03 10.70
CA LEU A 52 -2.79 12.81 11.40
C LEU A 52 -1.39 12.96 12.03
N PHE A 53 -0.50 13.71 11.39
CA PHE A 53 0.86 13.98 11.88
C PHE A 53 1.01 15.42 12.41
N LEU A 54 0.09 15.81 13.32
CA LEU A 54 0.06 17.11 13.99
C LEU A 54 1.47 17.65 14.31
N GLY A 55 1.77 18.85 13.81
CA GLY A 55 3.01 19.58 14.11
C GLY A 55 4.30 19.01 13.51
N LYS A 56 4.25 17.89 12.77
CA LYS A 56 5.44 17.29 12.13
C LYS A 56 5.41 17.40 10.61
N SER A 57 4.24 17.25 9.98
CA SER A 57 4.09 17.38 8.52
C SER A 57 2.61 17.48 8.12
N SER A 58 2.29 18.30 7.11
CA SER A 58 0.93 18.47 6.56
C SER A 58 0.68 17.58 5.34
N VAL A 59 1.13 16.32 5.38
CA VAL A 59 1.05 15.39 4.25
C VAL A 59 -0.22 14.55 4.29
N GLN A 60 -0.91 14.49 3.15
CA GLN A 60 -2.01 13.54 2.96
C GLN A 60 -1.46 12.12 2.91
N THR A 61 -2.01 11.23 3.73
CA THR A 61 -1.64 9.81 3.75
C THR A 61 -2.83 8.89 3.49
N HIS A 62 -2.52 7.65 3.13
CA HIS A 62 -3.46 6.54 3.01
C HIS A 62 -2.95 5.34 3.81
N ILE A 63 -3.88 4.53 4.32
CA ILE A 63 -3.60 3.18 4.81
C ILE A 63 -4.10 2.18 3.78
N TYR A 64 -3.21 1.30 3.32
CA TYR A 64 -3.54 0.16 2.48
C TYR A 64 -3.49 -1.12 3.29
N VAL A 65 -4.57 -1.89 3.21
CA VAL A 65 -4.66 -3.21 3.85
C VAL A 65 -4.57 -4.28 2.78
N PHE A 66 -3.59 -5.16 2.90
CA PHE A 66 -3.34 -6.26 1.98
C PHE A 66 -3.61 -7.60 2.65
N GLN A 67 -4.21 -8.52 1.91
CA GLN A 67 -4.07 -9.95 2.15
C GLN A 67 -2.85 -10.45 1.38
N VAL A 68 -1.87 -10.99 2.10
CA VAL A 68 -0.58 -11.40 1.56
C VAL A 68 -0.62 -12.85 1.10
N GLY A 69 0.05 -13.14 -0.02
CA GLY A 69 0.14 -14.49 -0.58
C GLY A 69 -1.10 -14.93 -1.34
N GLN A 70 -2.02 -14.00 -1.62
CA GLN A 70 -3.20 -14.22 -2.46
C GLN A 70 -3.23 -13.16 -3.55
N SER A 71 -3.18 -13.59 -4.82
CA SER A 71 -3.24 -12.70 -5.98
C SER A 71 -4.55 -11.91 -6.00
N HIS A 72 -4.47 -10.63 -6.37
CA HIS A 72 -5.65 -9.77 -6.47
C HIS A 72 -6.47 -10.13 -7.71
N ASN A 73 -7.64 -10.71 -7.50
CA ASN A 73 -8.63 -10.87 -8.56
C ASN A 73 -9.44 -9.58 -8.67
N LYS A 74 -9.42 -8.96 -9.84
CA LYS A 74 -10.14 -7.71 -10.12
C LYS A 74 -11.66 -7.91 -10.32
N GLU A 75 -12.14 -9.15 -10.19
CA GLU A 75 -13.55 -9.51 -10.33
C GLU A 75 -14.16 -9.70 -8.95
N GLY A 76 -14.83 -8.63 -8.49
CA GLY A 76 -15.63 -8.53 -7.28
C GLY A 76 -16.48 -7.28 -7.35
#